data_AF-A0A2S9GJB3-F1
#
_entry.id   AF-A0A2S9GJB3-F1
#
_cell.length_a   1.000
_cell.length_b   1.000
_cell.length_c   1.000
_cell.angle_alpha   90.00
_cell.angle_beta   90.00
_cell.angle_gamma   90.00
#
_symmetry.space_group_name_H-M   'P 1'
#
loop_
_entity.id
_entity.type
_entity.pdbx_description
1 polymer ?
#
loop_
_entity_poly.entity_id
_entity_poly.type
_entity_poly.pdbx_seq_one_letter_code
_entity_poly.pdbx_strand_id
1 'polypeptide(L)' 'MALISLVDANRQWFKSRHGLDARETPREESFCVHALESHDILVIPDARLDPRVADYRCVREAPY' A
#
# COMPACT_ATOMS: atom_id res chain seq x y z
N MET A 1 -11.44 0.15 4.24
CA MET A 1 -10.83 1.39 3.71
C MET A 1 -10.86 1.36 2.18
N ALA A 2 -10.83 2.51 1.52
CA ALA A 2 -10.70 2.62 0.07
C ALA A 2 -9.86 3.85 -0.29
N LEU A 3 -8.95 3.72 -1.26
CA LEU A 3 -7.95 4.73 -1.62
C LEU A 3 -7.86 4.88 -3.13
N ILE A 4 -7.69 6.11 -3.62
CA ILE A 4 -7.19 6.40 -4.96
C ILE A 4 -5.75 6.89 -4.79
N SER A 5 -4.79 6.02 -5.13
CA SER A 5 -3.35 6.24 -4.90
C SER A 5 -2.65 6.62 -6.20
N LEU A 6 -1.81 7.65 -6.15
CA LEU A 6 -0.83 7.99 -7.18
C LEU A 6 0.56 7.64 -6.68
N VAL A 7 1.32 6.87 -7.45
CA VAL A 7 2.67 6.45 -7.07
C VAL A 7 3.70 7.30 -7.82
N ASP A 8 4.49 8.05 -7.07
CA ASP A 8 5.62 8.87 -7.52
C ASP A 8 6.95 8.14 -7.26
N ALA A 9 8.08 8.73 -7.65
CA ALA A 9 9.43 8.16 -7.48
C ALA A 9 9.75 7.79 -6.02
N ASN A 10 9.28 8.58 -5.05
CA ASN A 10 9.66 8.42 -3.64
C ASN A 10 8.47 8.11 -2.71
N ARG A 11 7.23 8.31 -3.17
CA ARG A 11 6.04 8.20 -2.31
C ARG A 11 4.82 7.68 -3.06
N GLN A 12 3.89 7.14 -2.29
CA GLN A 12 2.50 6.94 -2.69
C GLN A 12 1.66 8.04 -2.05
N TRP A 13 0.99 8.84 -2.86
CA TRP A 13 0.10 9.91 -2.40
C TRP A 13 -1.36 9.54 -2.60
N PHE A 14 -2.20 9.82 -1.62
CA PHE A 14 -3.63 9.49 -1.67
C PHE A 14 -4.45 10.69 -2.17
N LYS A 15 -4.86 10.64 -3.45
CA LYS A 15 -5.72 11.67 -4.07
C LYS A 15 -7.09 11.72 -3.41
N SER A 16 -7.62 10.55 -3.10
CA SER A 16 -8.88 10.34 -2.37
C SER A 16 -8.69 9.20 -1.37
N ARG A 17 -9.24 9.32 -0.17
CA ARG A 17 -9.13 8.32 0.89
C ARG A 17 -10.39 8.24 1.73
N HIS A 18 -10.74 7.03 2.15
CA HIS A 18 -11.82 6.77 3.10
C HIS A 18 -11.41 5.64 4.06
N GLY A 19 -11.51 5.90 5.37
CA GLY A 19 -11.10 4.95 6.42
C GLY A 19 -9.59 4.83 6.61
N LEU A 20 -8.81 5.88 6.28
CA LEU A 20 -7.38 6.02 6.58
C LEU A 20 -7.05 7.50 6.69
N ASP A 21 -6.31 7.91 7.73
CA ASP A 21 -5.96 9.32 7.96
C ASP A 21 -4.67 9.81 7.31
N ALA A 22 -3.74 8.88 7.07
CA ALA A 22 -2.53 9.16 6.31
C ALA A 22 -2.87 9.76 4.93
N ARG A 23 -2.07 10.75 4.51
CA ARG A 23 -2.18 11.39 3.19
C ARG A 23 -1.22 10.82 2.16
N GLU A 24 -0.19 10.14 2.64
CA GLU A 24 0.83 9.49 1.83
C GLU A 24 1.57 8.43 2.64
N THR A 25 2.38 7.63 1.93
CA THR A 25 3.25 6.59 2.47
C THR A 25 4.55 6.57 1.66
N PRO A 26 5.71 6.23 2.25
CA PRO A 26 6.93 5.97 1.47
C PRO A 26 6.67 4.96 0.35
N ARG A 27 7.33 5.13 -0.81
CA ARG A 27 7.15 4.19 -1.94
C ARG A 27 7.56 2.76 -1.57
N GLU A 28 8.58 2.60 -0.75
CA GLU A 28 9.07 1.30 -0.30
C GLU A 28 8.08 0.53 0.59
N GLU A 29 7.12 1.23 1.21
CA GLU A 29 6.04 0.65 2.02
C GLU A 29 4.67 0.70 1.30
N SER A 30 4.68 0.93 -0.02
CA SER A 30 3.47 1.01 -0.85
C SER A 30 3.14 -0.33 -1.48
N PHE A 31 1.97 -0.86 -1.13
CA PHE A 31 1.37 -2.01 -1.81
C PHE A 31 1.17 -1.77 -3.32
N CYS A 32 0.86 -0.52 -3.71
CA CYS A 32 0.58 -0.17 -5.10
C CYS A 32 1.81 -0.33 -6.00
N VAL A 33 3.04 -0.35 -5.48
CA VAL A 33 4.23 -0.63 -6.29
C VAL A 33 4.14 -2.01 -6.93
N HIS A 34 3.74 -3.04 -6.17
CA HIS A 34 3.57 -4.41 -6.68
C HIS A 34 2.44 -4.51 -7.71
N ALA A 35 1.42 -3.66 -7.61
CA ALA A 35 0.33 -3.62 -8.58
C ALA A 35 0.74 -2.97 -9.91
N LEU A 36 1.81 -2.17 -9.94
CA LEU A 36 2.33 -1.55 -11.17
C LEU A 36 3.20 -2.51 -11.99
N GLU A 37 3.66 -3.62 -11.40
CA GLU A 37 4.53 -4.60 -12.07
C GLU A 37 3.75 -5.53 -13.00
N SER A 38 2.43 -5.55 -12.93
CA SER A 38 1.55 -6.37 -13.77
C SER A 38 0.32 -5.59 -14.24
N HIS A 39 -0.31 -6.06 -15.31
CA HIS A 39 -1.60 -5.54 -15.78
C HIS A 39 -2.80 -6.26 -15.14
N ASP A 40 -2.54 -7.28 -14.32
CA ASP A 40 -3.56 -8.04 -13.58
C ASP A 40 -3.87 -7.42 -12.21
N ILE A 41 -5.01 -7.82 -11.64
CA ILE A 41 -5.41 -7.41 -10.30
C ILE A 41 -4.47 -8.05 -9.27
N LEU A 42 -3.81 -7.21 -8.46
CA LEU A 42 -3.09 -7.66 -7.27
C LEU A 42 -4.07 -7.97 -6.15
N VAL A 43 -4.15 -9.24 -5.75
CA VAL A 43 -4.89 -9.69 -4.57
C VAL A 43 -3.91 -10.22 -3.53
N ILE A 44 -3.97 -9.68 -2.33
CA ILE A 44 -3.20 -10.14 -1.16
C ILE A 44 -4.20 -10.55 -0.09
N PRO A 45 -4.54 -11.85 0.03
CA PRO A 45 -5.56 -12.31 0.98
C PRO A 45 -5.20 -12.05 2.44
N ASP A 46 -3.90 -12.15 2.79
CA ASP A 46 -3.36 -11.80 4.10
C ASP A 46 -1.96 -11.20 3.94
N ALA A 47 -1.82 -9.91 4.24
CA ALA A 47 -0.56 -9.20 4.09
C ALA A 47 0.54 -9.72 5.03
N ARG A 48 0.19 -10.38 6.14
CA ARG A 48 1.16 -10.92 7.11
C ARG A 48 1.84 -12.19 6.60
N LEU A 49 1.25 -12.85 5.61
CA LEU A 49 1.76 -14.11 5.03
C LEU A 49 2.39 -13.89 3.65
N ASP A 50 2.27 -12.68 3.09
CA ASP A 50 2.77 -12.38 1.76
C ASP A 50 4.21 -11.84 1.82
N PRO A 51 5.21 -12.56 1.28
CA PRO A 51 6.62 -12.18 1.41
C PRO A 51 6.96 -10.84 0.74
N ARG A 52 6.08 -10.31 -0.13
CA ARG A 52 6.28 -9.01 -0.78
C ARG A 52 6.07 -7.83 0.17
N VAL A 53 5.29 -8.02 1.22
CA VAL A 53 4.79 -6.93 2.08
C VAL A 53 4.77 -7.26 3.58
N ALA A 54 5.01 -8.50 3.98
CA ALA A 54 4.97 -8.94 5.38
C ALA A 54 5.99 -8.23 6.29
N ASP A 55 7.02 -7.62 5.71
CA ASP A 55 8.03 -6.83 6.41
C ASP A 55 7.68 -5.33 6.51
N TYR A 56 6.59 -4.87 5.89
CA TYR A 56 6.19 -3.47 5.94
C TYR A 56 5.73 -3.10 7.36
N ARG A 57 6.10 -1.90 7.80
CA ARG A 57 5.77 -1.43 9.15
C ARG A 57 4.26 -1.37 9.34
N CYS A 58 3.54 -0.90 8.32
CA CYS A 58 2.08 -0.83 8.30
C CYS A 58 1.36 -2.20 8.34
N VAL A 59 2.06 -3.31 8.12
CA VAL A 59 1.51 -4.68 8.24
C VAL A 59 1.81 -5.25 9.63
N ARG A 60 2.99 -4.95 10.17
CA ARG A 60 3.46 -5.49 11.46
C ARG A 60 2.90 -4.73 12.66
N GLU A 61 2.73 -3.42 12.51
CA GLU A 61 2.15 -2.56 13.53
C GLU A 61 0.64 -2.44 13.31
N ALA A 62 -0.13 -2.42 14.40
CA ALA A 62 -1.57 -2.22 14.30
C ALA A 62 -1.88 -0.85 13.66
N PRO A 63 -2.90 -0.75 12.78
CA PRO A 63 -3.26 0.53 12.21
C PRO A 63 -3.78 1.43 13.34
N TYR A 64 -3.14 2.58 13.50
CA TYR A 64 -3.54 3.67 14.38
C TYR A 64 -4.93 4.21 14.02
#